data_AF-A0A0S8DD72-F1
#
_entry.id   AF-A0A0S8DD72-F1
#
_cell.length_a   1.000
_cell.length_b   1.000
_cell.length_c   1.000
_cell.angle_alpha   90.00
_cell.angle_beta   90.00
_cell.angle_gamma   90.00
#
_symmetry.space_group_name_H-M   'P 1'
#
loop_
_entity.id
_entity.type
_entity.pdbx_description
1 polymer ?
#
loop_
_entity_poly.entity_id
_entity_poly.type
_entity_poly.pdbx_seq_one_letter_code
_entity_poly.pdbx_strand_id
1 'polypeptide(L)'
;MDKPGPGGGQHALFCADKKVVKVNKELKNNNAAVTRHITPDKVLTHWSRSIDLCGRAMVKAGDVLFVAGPASADEIYFDDKDAPSALAAFDARDGQALSKTDIDSQPVFDGMAAAHGRLYISAIDGTVSCFGQNQE
;
A
#
# COMPACT_ATOMS: atom_id res chain seq x y z
N MET A 1 8.76 -0.26 20.83
CA MET A 1 8.04 -0.34 19.56
C MET A 1 6.58 -0.45 19.94
N ASP A 2 5.92 0.71 20.09
CA ASP A 2 4.57 0.79 20.61
C ASP A 2 3.59 0.16 19.63
N LYS A 3 2.73 -0.71 20.14
CA LYS A 3 1.58 -1.21 19.38
C LYS A 3 0.47 -0.16 19.49
N PRO A 4 -0.08 0.34 18.37
CA PRO A 4 -1.24 1.21 18.44
C PRO A 4 -2.44 0.43 19.00
N GLY A 5 -3.25 1.11 19.83
CA GLY A 5 -4.42 0.57 20.51
C GLY A 5 -5.58 0.20 19.57
N PRO A 6 -6.70 -0.31 20.11
CA PRO A 6 -7.75 -0.98 19.34
C PRO A 6 -8.80 0.01 18.79
N GLY A 7 -8.36 1.05 18.07
CA GLY A 7 -9.21 1.92 17.26
C GLY A 7 -8.73 1.83 15.80
N GLY A 8 -9.66 1.87 14.83
CA GLY A 8 -9.44 1.93 13.37
C GLY A 8 -8.05 1.55 12.87
N GLY A 9 -7.91 0.37 12.28
CA GLY A 9 -6.59 -0.14 11.86
C GLY A 9 -5.89 0.83 10.91
N GLN A 10 -4.93 1.59 11.44
CA GLN A 10 -4.14 2.53 10.66
C GLN A 10 -3.41 1.74 9.56
N HIS A 11 -3.65 2.10 8.31
CA HIS A 11 -3.01 1.46 7.17
C HIS A 11 -1.51 1.79 7.19
N ALA A 12 -0.68 0.84 6.74
CA ALA A 12 0.75 1.04 6.65
C ALA A 12 1.32 0.49 5.35
N LEU A 13 2.26 1.24 4.77
CA LEU A 13 3.14 0.77 3.71
C LEU A 13 4.37 0.14 4.33
N PHE A 14 4.91 -0.89 3.68
CA PHE A 14 6.19 -1.46 4.05
C PHE A 14 6.98 -1.87 2.82
N CYS A 15 8.30 -1.84 2.95
CA CYS A 15 9.22 -2.47 2.01
C CYS A 15 9.88 -3.65 2.70
N ALA A 16 9.96 -4.77 1.99
CA ALA A 16 10.56 -5.97 2.50
C ALA A 16 11.16 -6.84 1.40
N ASP A 17 12.04 -7.74 1.80
CA ASP A 17 12.60 -8.73 0.88
C ASP A 17 11.52 -9.66 0.33
N LYS A 18 11.58 -9.91 -0.98
CA LYS A 18 10.73 -10.91 -1.64
C LYS A 18 11.04 -12.33 -1.18
N LYS A 19 12.29 -12.58 -0.77
CA LYS A 19 12.73 -13.87 -0.24
C LYS A 19 12.49 -13.91 1.26
N VAL A 20 11.98 -15.03 1.73
CA VAL A 20 11.88 -15.32 3.16
C VAL A 20 13.18 -15.95 3.67
N VAL A 21 13.52 -15.65 4.91
CA VAL A 21 14.64 -16.24 5.64
C VAL A 21 14.09 -17.30 6.59
N LYS A 22 14.65 -18.51 6.52
CA LYS A 22 14.32 -19.60 7.45
C LYS A 22 14.77 -19.21 8.85
N VAL A 23 13.85 -19.22 9.80
CA VAL A 23 14.16 -18.94 11.20
C VAL A 23 14.46 -20.26 11.88
N ASN A 24 15.68 -20.39 12.40
CA ASN A 24 16.06 -21.56 13.21
C ASN A 24 15.56 -21.39 14.65
N LYS A 25 14.24 -21.33 14.81
CA LYS A 25 13.56 -21.19 16.10
C LYS A 25 12.43 -22.21 16.17
N GLU A 26 12.35 -22.92 17.29
CA GLU A 26 11.26 -23.86 17.51
C GLU A 26 9.91 -23.14 17.56
N LEU A 27 8.94 -23.67 16.81
CA LEU A 27 7.55 -23.25 16.90
C LEU A 27 6.97 -23.73 18.23
N LYS A 28 6.63 -22.81 19.12
CA LYS A 28 5.81 -23.11 20.29
C LYS A 28 4.36 -23.32 19.83
N ASN A 29 4.00 -24.58 19.55
CA ASN A 29 2.64 -24.96 19.19
C ASN A 29 2.27 -26.29 19.88
N ASN A 30 1.07 -26.36 20.44
CA ASN A 30 0.56 -27.54 21.14
C ASN A 30 0.18 -28.68 20.18
N ASN A 31 0.14 -28.43 18.87
CA ASN A 31 -0.08 -29.43 17.84
C ASN A 31 1.25 -29.95 17.26
N ALA A 32 1.64 -31.16 17.67
CA ALA A 32 2.87 -31.81 17.22
C ALA A 32 2.90 -32.13 15.70
N ALA A 33 1.76 -32.15 15.01
CA ALA A 33 1.74 -32.32 13.55
C ALA A 33 2.18 -31.05 12.82
N VAL A 34 1.87 -29.87 13.39
CA VAL A 34 2.22 -28.55 12.84
C VAL A 34 3.71 -28.28 12.96
N THR A 35 4.32 -28.58 14.12
CA THR A 35 5.76 -28.38 14.35
C THR A 35 6.64 -29.30 13.51
N ARG A 36 6.09 -30.41 12.98
CA ARG A 36 6.80 -31.35 12.10
C ARG A 36 6.93 -30.90 10.65
N HIS A 37 6.02 -30.06 10.15
CA HIS A 37 5.93 -29.72 8.72
C HIS A 37 6.15 -28.23 8.43
N ILE A 38 6.06 -27.36 9.44
CA ILE A 38 6.19 -25.92 9.25
C ILE A 38 7.51 -25.50 9.89
N THR A 39 8.40 -24.93 9.07
CA THR A 39 9.55 -24.17 9.55
C THR A 39 9.15 -22.70 9.58
N PRO A 40 9.33 -21.98 10.70
CA PRO A 40 8.98 -20.57 10.72
C PRO A 40 9.88 -19.80 9.77
N ASP A 41 9.25 -19.04 8.87
CA ASP A 41 9.91 -18.16 7.92
C ASP A 41 9.71 -16.71 8.37
N LYS A 42 10.71 -15.86 8.11
CA LYS A 42 10.64 -14.43 8.38
C LYS A 42 10.93 -13.65 7.11
N VAL A 43 10.10 -12.64 6.87
CA VAL A 43 10.36 -11.60 5.87
C VAL A 43 11.21 -10.52 6.51
N LEU A 44 12.30 -10.10 5.84
CA LEU A 44 13.11 -8.97 6.29
C LEU A 44 12.46 -7.67 5.85
N THR A 45 11.97 -6.90 6.82
CA THR A 45 11.38 -5.57 6.58
C THR A 45 12.46 -4.50 6.60
N HIS A 46 12.48 -3.64 5.58
CA HIS A 46 13.40 -2.52 5.47
C HIS A 46 12.85 -1.27 6.12
N TRP A 47 11.59 -0.95 5.82
CA TRP A 47 10.87 0.17 6.43
C TRP A 47 9.39 -0.12 6.52
N SER A 48 8.72 0.60 7.43
CA SER A 48 7.27 0.65 7.54
C SER A 48 6.84 2.07 7.89
N ARG A 49 5.72 2.52 7.32
CA ARG A 49 5.16 3.87 7.47
C ARG A 49 3.65 3.79 7.53
N SER A 50 3.06 4.36 8.57
CA SER A 50 1.62 4.61 8.60
C SER A 50 1.23 5.59 7.49
N ILE A 51 0.05 5.40 6.92
CA ILE A 51 -0.51 6.27 5.89
C ILE A 51 -1.93 6.69 6.25
N ASP A 52 -2.25 7.94 5.94
CA ASP A 52 -3.58 8.52 6.14
C ASP A 52 -4.41 8.44 4.85
N LEU A 53 -4.49 7.22 4.30
CA LEU A 53 -5.36 6.83 3.19
C LEU A 53 -5.49 5.30 3.16
N CYS A 54 -6.61 4.78 2.68
CA CYS A 54 -6.80 3.36 2.45
C CYS A 54 -6.24 2.98 1.08
N GLY A 55 -5.09 2.30 1.03
CA GLY A 55 -4.42 1.93 -0.23
C GLY A 55 -5.24 0.93 -1.05
N ARG A 56 -5.91 1.41 -2.09
CA ARG A 56 -6.78 0.59 -2.97
C ARG A 56 -6.09 0.17 -4.26
N ALA A 57 -5.25 1.05 -4.81
CA ALA A 57 -4.41 0.78 -5.95
C ALA A 57 -3.02 1.38 -5.70
N MET A 58 -1.98 0.69 -6.18
CA MET A 58 -0.60 1.11 -5.99
C MET A 58 0.25 0.77 -7.21
N VAL A 59 1.22 1.61 -7.53
CA VAL A 59 2.23 1.31 -8.55
C VAL A 59 3.57 1.90 -8.16
N LYS A 60 4.63 1.11 -8.28
CA LYS A 60 6.01 1.59 -8.13
C LYS A 60 6.58 1.94 -9.49
N ALA A 61 7.03 3.18 -9.67
CA ALA A 61 7.69 3.67 -10.88
C ALA A 61 9.04 4.30 -10.51
N GLY A 62 10.13 3.64 -10.91
CA GLY A 62 11.47 4.03 -10.45
C GLY A 62 11.56 3.96 -8.92
N ASP A 63 12.00 5.05 -8.30
CA ASP A 63 12.14 5.18 -6.84
C ASP A 63 10.89 5.76 -6.15
N VAL A 64 9.77 5.89 -6.86
CA VAL A 64 8.52 6.41 -6.30
C VAL A 64 7.46 5.32 -6.24
N LEU A 65 6.82 5.18 -5.09
CA LEU A 65 5.61 4.39 -4.89
C LEU A 65 4.41 5.34 -4.89
N PHE A 66 3.51 5.18 -5.85
CA PHE A 66 2.23 5.87 -5.88
C PHE A 66 1.15 4.99 -5.26
N VAL A 67 0.29 5.58 -4.45
CA VAL A 67 -0.80 4.91 -3.74
C VAL A 67 -2.04 5.78 -3.87
N ALA A 68 -3.16 5.18 -4.30
CA ALA A 68 -4.43 5.88 -4.38
C ALA A 68 -5.54 5.09 -3.67
N GLY A 69 -6.54 5.82 -3.18
CA GLY A 69 -7.73 5.23 -2.55
C GLY A 69 -8.51 6.24 -1.70
N PRO A 70 -9.48 5.77 -0.90
CA PRO A 70 -10.20 6.61 0.04
C PRO A 70 -9.26 7.43 0.93
N ALA A 71 -9.53 8.73 1.05
CA ALA A 71 -8.74 9.67 1.83
C ALA A 71 -9.10 9.63 3.34
N SER A 72 -9.32 8.42 3.87
CA SER A 72 -9.59 8.16 5.29
C SER A 72 -8.77 6.95 5.75
N ALA A 73 -8.19 7.05 6.94
CA ALA A 73 -7.49 5.93 7.60
C ALA A 73 -8.47 5.03 8.37
N ASP A 74 -9.58 5.60 8.84
CA ASP A 74 -10.46 5.02 9.85
C ASP A 74 -11.70 4.35 9.27
N GLU A 75 -12.15 4.81 8.10
CA GLU A 75 -13.37 4.31 7.44
C GLU A 75 -13.09 3.93 5.99
N ILE A 76 -13.43 2.69 5.66
CA ILE A 76 -13.24 2.10 4.33
C ILE A 76 -14.59 2.05 3.62
N TYR A 77 -14.87 3.05 2.78
CA TYR A 77 -16.00 3.01 1.86
C TYR A 77 -15.50 2.70 0.44
N PHE A 78 -15.13 1.44 0.23
CA PHE A 78 -14.88 1.01 -1.14
C PHE A 78 -16.19 1.11 -1.94
N ASP A 79 -16.08 1.69 -3.14
CA ASP A 79 -17.17 1.83 -4.12
C ASP A 79 -18.21 2.89 -3.79
N ASP A 80 -17.99 3.66 -2.71
CA ASP A 80 -18.69 4.92 -2.50
C ASP A 80 -18.10 5.98 -3.43
N LYS A 81 -18.88 6.38 -4.43
CA LYS A 81 -18.50 7.38 -5.42
C LYS A 81 -18.37 8.77 -4.84
N ASP A 82 -19.01 9.03 -3.70
CA ASP A 82 -19.05 10.35 -3.05
C ASP A 82 -17.98 10.46 -1.94
N ALA A 83 -17.37 9.35 -1.54
CA ALA A 83 -16.31 9.36 -0.53
C ALA A 83 -15.03 10.03 -1.05
N PRO A 84 -14.37 10.90 -0.25
CA PRO A 84 -13.13 11.56 -0.65
C PRO A 84 -12.04 10.56 -1.05
N SER A 85 -11.30 10.87 -2.11
CA SER A 85 -10.19 10.05 -2.57
C SER A 85 -8.92 10.87 -2.78
N ALA A 86 -7.77 10.25 -2.56
CA ALA A 86 -6.47 10.89 -2.72
C ALA A 86 -5.48 9.97 -3.45
N LEU A 87 -4.55 10.60 -4.16
CA LEU A 87 -3.32 10.04 -4.69
C LEU A 87 -2.15 10.57 -3.85
N ALA A 88 -1.33 9.67 -3.33
CA ALA A 88 -0.10 10.01 -2.61
C ALA A 88 1.12 9.36 -3.27
N ALA A 89 2.26 10.03 -3.17
CA ALA A 89 3.55 9.55 -3.64
C ALA A 89 4.51 9.40 -2.45
N PHE A 90 5.29 8.33 -2.45
CA PHE A 90 6.27 8.01 -1.41
C PHE A 90 7.59 7.62 -2.05
N ASP A 91 8.71 7.95 -1.39
CA ASP A 91 10.02 7.42 -1.75
C ASP A 91 10.06 5.93 -1.42
N ALA A 92 10.32 5.09 -2.42
CA ALA A 92 10.29 3.65 -2.25
C ALA A 92 11.48 3.11 -1.43
N ARG A 93 12.53 3.91 -1.24
CA ARG A 93 13.76 3.51 -0.55
C ARG A 93 13.60 3.60 0.96
N ASP A 94 12.86 4.58 1.46
CA ASP A 94 12.69 4.83 2.90
C ASP A 94 11.23 5.07 3.38
N GLY A 95 10.28 5.09 2.44
CA GLY A 95 8.86 5.30 2.69
C GLY A 95 8.48 6.75 2.97
N GLN A 96 9.39 7.72 2.80
CA GLN A 96 9.09 9.13 3.05
C GLN A 96 7.98 9.62 2.11
N ALA A 97 6.95 10.28 2.66
CA ALA A 97 5.92 10.92 1.86
C ALA A 97 6.53 12.07 1.04
N LEU A 98 6.23 12.09 -0.26
CA LEU A 98 6.70 13.09 -1.23
C LEU A 98 5.60 14.08 -1.61
N SER A 99 4.38 13.59 -1.83
CA SER A 99 3.22 14.42 -2.16
C SER A 99 1.91 13.70 -1.85
N LYS A 100 0.83 14.49 -1.73
CA LYS A 100 -0.56 14.01 -1.64
C LYS A 100 -1.45 15.01 -2.37
N THR A 101 -2.42 14.53 -3.12
CA THR A 101 -3.38 15.36 -3.86
C THR A 101 -4.71 14.64 -3.92
N ASP A 102 -5.80 15.38 -3.77
CA ASP A 102 -7.15 14.84 -3.89
C ASP A 102 -7.46 14.49 -5.35
N ILE A 103 -8.26 13.45 -5.55
CA ILE A 103 -8.70 13.01 -6.87
C ILE A 103 -10.23 12.89 -6.87
N ASP A 104 -10.84 13.20 -8.01
CA ASP A 104 -12.30 13.34 -8.12
C ASP A 104 -13.07 12.02 -7.90
N SER A 105 -12.41 10.88 -8.12
CA SER A 105 -13.02 9.56 -7.95
C SER A 105 -12.00 8.54 -7.46
N GLN A 106 -12.47 7.58 -6.65
CA GLN A 106 -11.64 6.49 -6.16
C GLN A 106 -11.09 5.64 -7.33
N PRO A 107 -9.86 5.12 -7.22
CA PRO A 107 -9.35 4.15 -8.18
C PRO A 107 -10.18 2.86 -8.10
N VAL A 108 -10.32 2.15 -9.22
CA VAL A 108 -10.70 0.73 -9.16
C VAL A 108 -9.59 -0.06 -8.45
N PHE A 109 -9.92 -1.26 -7.94
CA PHE A 109 -8.92 -2.11 -7.27
C PHE A 109 -7.76 -2.44 -8.23
N ASP A 110 -6.53 -2.19 -7.78
CA ASP A 110 -5.30 -2.38 -8.57
C ASP A 110 -5.29 -1.62 -9.93
N GLY A 111 -6.08 -0.55 -10.04
CA GLY A 111 -6.35 0.18 -11.28
C GLY A 111 -5.31 1.23 -11.69
N MET A 112 -4.03 1.05 -11.36
CA MET A 112 -2.98 2.04 -11.62
C MET A 112 -1.86 1.50 -12.51
N ALA A 113 -1.38 2.34 -13.42
CA ALA A 113 -0.23 2.03 -14.26
C ALA A 113 0.67 3.26 -14.43
N ALA A 114 1.95 3.04 -14.63
CA ALA A 114 2.90 4.11 -14.94
C ALA A 114 3.66 3.76 -16.22
N ALA A 115 3.68 4.69 -17.18
CA ALA A 115 4.39 4.53 -18.45
C ALA A 115 4.78 5.90 -19.01
N HIS A 116 5.94 5.98 -19.68
CA HIS A 116 6.39 7.21 -20.36
C HIS A 116 6.35 8.48 -19.51
N GLY A 117 6.70 8.38 -18.22
CA GLY A 117 6.71 9.53 -17.30
C GLY A 117 5.31 10.01 -16.88
N ARG A 118 4.28 9.20 -17.12
CA ARG A 118 2.88 9.47 -16.77
C ARG A 118 2.33 8.37 -15.87
N LEU A 119 1.40 8.76 -15.01
CA LEU A 119 0.63 7.88 -14.15
C LEU A 119 -0.81 7.86 -14.63
N TYR A 120 -1.38 6.67 -14.79
CA TYR A 120 -2.74 6.43 -15.23
C TYR A 120 -3.53 5.79 -14.10
N ILE A 121 -4.74 6.29 -13.86
CA ILE A 121 -5.66 5.78 -12.84
C ILE A 121 -7.01 5.49 -13.50
N SER A 122 -7.44 4.24 -13.49
CA SER A 122 -8.82 3.86 -13.81
C SER A 122 -9.69 4.01 -12.56
N ALA A 123 -10.78 4.76 -12.65
CA ALA A 123 -11.61 5.12 -11.50
C ALA A 123 -12.99 4.45 -11.50
N ILE A 124 -13.62 4.37 -10.32
CA ILE A 124 -14.91 3.70 -10.13
C ILE A 124 -16.08 4.42 -10.81
N ASP A 125 -15.91 5.68 -11.19
CA ASP A 125 -16.87 6.46 -11.99
C ASP A 125 -16.82 6.13 -13.50
N GLY A 126 -15.89 5.27 -13.93
CA GLY A 126 -15.70 4.88 -15.33
C GLY A 126 -14.72 5.75 -16.09
N THR A 127 -14.07 6.72 -15.44
CA THR A 127 -13.05 7.57 -16.05
C THR A 127 -11.65 6.94 -15.99
N VAL A 128 -10.74 7.45 -16.84
CA VAL A 128 -9.30 7.19 -16.75
C VAL A 128 -8.59 8.53 -16.74
N SER A 129 -7.91 8.84 -15.63
CA SER A 129 -7.15 10.09 -15.46
C SER A 129 -5.66 9.87 -15.69
N CYS A 130 -5.00 10.86 -16.29
CA CYS A 130 -3.56 10.87 -16.53
C CYS A 130 -2.90 12.00 -15.73
N PHE A 131 -1.89 11.66 -14.94
CA PHE A 131 -1.07 12.58 -14.17
C PHE A 131 0.37 12.61 -14.71
N GLY A 132 1.02 13.77 -14.65
CA GLY A 132 2.38 13.97 -15.13
C GLY A 132 2.52 15.32 -15.84
N GLN A 133 3.76 15.76 -16.05
CA GLN A 133 4.04 16.98 -16.81
C GLN A 133 3.74 16.74 -18.29
N ASN A 134 3.22 17.75 -18.99
CA ASN A 134 3.23 17.73 -20.45
C ASN A 134 4.68 17.82 -20.91
N GLN A 135 5.14 16.77 -21.60
CA GLN A 135 6.38 16.86 -22.37
C GLN A 135 6.05 17.70 -23.60
N GLU A 136 6.57 18.92 -23.65
CA GLU A 136 6.73 19.67 -24.91
C GLU A 136 7.82 19.03 -25.78
#